data_AF-A0A6L3V908-F1
#
_entry.id   AF-A0A6L3V908-F1
#
_cell.length_a   1.000
_cell.length_b   1.000
_cell.length_c   1.000
_cell.angle_alpha   90.00
_cell.angle_beta   90.00
_cell.angle_gamma   90.00
#
_symmetry.space_group_name_H-M   'P 1'
#
loop_
_entity.id
_entity.type
_entity.pdbx_description
1 polymer ?
#
loop_
_entity_poly.entity_id
_entity_poly.type
_entity_poly.pdbx_seq_one_letter_code
_entity_poly.pdbx_strand_id
1 'polypeptide(L)'
;MSRSERYSAKVKRAISYRFIMLFFLCIALLTVLYFYSQSLIKIEAPKKDLGEKVIIHLPTGNQIFTYENLIVNEDGKLFYKGERNTLELTGGVVIYKDWKE
;
A
#
# COMPACT_ATOMS: atom_id res chain seq x y z
N MET A 1 40.32 -5.98 -52.48
CA MET A 1 40.39 -6.19 -51.03
C MET A 1 41.41 -7.27 -50.70
N SER A 2 42.44 -6.92 -49.95
CA SER A 2 43.50 -7.83 -49.50
C SER A 2 42.96 -8.81 -48.44
N ARG A 3 43.61 -9.97 -48.25
CA ARG A 3 43.15 -11.00 -47.30
C ARG A 3 43.08 -10.49 -45.84
N SER A 4 43.93 -9.53 -45.49
CA SER A 4 43.97 -8.89 -44.16
C SER A 4 42.75 -8.00 -43.89
N GLU A 5 42.23 -7.30 -44.92
CA GLU A 5 41.01 -6.47 -44.81
C GLU A 5 39.76 -7.30 -44.54
N ARG A 6 39.67 -8.50 -45.12
CA ARG A 6 38.55 -9.41 -44.89
C ARG A 6 38.57 -9.98 -43.46
N TYR A 7 39.75 -10.27 -42.92
CA TYR A 7 39.90 -10.77 -41.56
C TYR A 7 39.59 -9.68 -40.53
N SER A 8 40.10 -8.46 -40.73
CA SER A 8 39.82 -7.34 -39.82
C SER A 8 38.34 -6.95 -39.82
N ALA A 9 37.65 -6.98 -40.96
CA ALA A 9 36.21 -6.76 -41.05
C ALA A 9 35.40 -7.83 -40.29
N LYS A 10 35.82 -9.10 -40.38
CA LYS A 10 35.17 -10.21 -39.66
C LYS A 10 35.32 -10.07 -38.13
N VAL A 11 36.51 -9.68 -37.68
CA VAL A 11 36.80 -9.44 -36.25
C VAL A 11 36.01 -8.23 -35.72
N LYS A 12 36.00 -7.10 -36.46
CA LYS A 12 35.23 -5.91 -36.09
C LYS A 12 33.73 -6.21 -35.98
N ARG A 13 33.18 -7.00 -36.92
CA ARG A 13 31.78 -7.42 -36.90
C ARG A 13 31.45 -8.36 -35.72
N ALA A 14 32.36 -9.27 -35.37
CA ALA A 14 32.18 -10.13 -34.20
C ALA A 14 32.22 -9.32 -32.89
N ILE A 15 33.11 -8.33 -32.80
CA ILE A 15 33.21 -7.42 -31.66
C ILE A 15 31.93 -6.56 -31.55
N SER A 16 31.43 -6.01 -32.65
CA SER A 16 30.21 -5.20 -32.63
C SER A 16 28.99 -6.01 -32.17
N TYR A 17 28.84 -7.27 -32.60
CA TYR A 17 27.75 -8.12 -32.11
C TYR A 17 27.85 -8.42 -30.61
N ARG A 18 29.07 -8.60 -30.08
CA ARG A 18 29.28 -8.78 -28.63
C ARG A 18 28.89 -7.53 -27.85
N PHE A 19 29.22 -6.34 -28.34
CA PHE A 19 28.80 -5.08 -27.70
C PHE A 19 27.28 -4.88 -27.73
N ILE A 20 26.64 -5.19 -28.86
CA ILE A 20 25.17 -5.13 -28.97
C ILE A 20 24.52 -6.10 -27.96
N MET A 21 25.04 -7.33 -27.86
CA MET A 21 24.53 -8.32 -26.91
C MET A 21 24.70 -7.87 -25.45
N LEU A 22 25.87 -7.33 -25.09
CA LEU A 22 26.11 -6.75 -23.76
C LEU A 22 25.21 -5.55 -23.47
N PHE A 23 24.94 -4.71 -24.47
CA PHE A 23 24.06 -3.57 -24.32
C PHE A 23 22.62 -3.99 -23.99
N PHE A 24 22.09 -4.99 -24.70
CA PHE A 24 20.77 -5.55 -24.40
C PHE A 24 20.73 -6.25 -23.03
N LEU A 25 21.81 -6.92 -22.63
CA LEU A 25 21.93 -7.51 -21.30
C LEU A 25 21.82 -6.44 -20.21
N CYS A 26 22.54 -5.33 -20.35
CA CYS A 26 22.49 -4.21 -19.39
C CYS A 26 21.08 -3.60 -19.29
N ILE A 27 20.40 -3.42 -20.43
CA ILE A 27 19.02 -2.91 -20.44
C ILE A 27 18.09 -3.87 -19.70
N ALA A 28 18.18 -5.18 -19.96
CA ALA A 28 17.36 -6.18 -19.28
C ALA A 28 17.61 -6.21 -17.76
N LEU A 29 18.86 -6.01 -17.35
CA LEU A 29 19.22 -5.98 -15.92
C LEU A 29 18.66 -4.73 -15.23
N LEU A 30 18.72 -3.58 -15.88
CA LEU A 30 18.15 -2.33 -15.39
C LEU A 30 16.62 -2.39 -15.28
N THR A 31 15.93 -3.01 -16.25
CA THR A 31 14.46 -3.13 -16.17
C THR A 31 14.04 -4.03 -15.03
N VAL A 32 14.71 -5.17 -14.83
CA VAL A 32 14.43 -6.06 -13.68
C VAL A 32 14.66 -5.34 -12.35
N LEU A 33 15.78 -4.63 -12.21
CA LEU A 33 16.06 -3.85 -10.99
C LEU A 33 15.02 -2.74 -10.76
N TYR A 34 14.57 -2.07 -11.81
CA TYR A 34 13.53 -1.05 -11.72
C TYR A 34 12.19 -1.63 -11.22
N PHE A 35 11.72 -2.73 -11.81
CA PHE A 35 10.50 -3.39 -11.37
C PHE A 35 10.63 -3.94 -9.94
N TYR A 36 11.79 -4.52 -9.60
CA TYR A 36 12.06 -5.00 -8.25
C TYR A 36 12.03 -3.87 -7.22
N SER A 37 12.70 -2.75 -7.50
CA SER A 37 12.69 -1.57 -6.63
C SER A 37 11.29 -1.00 -6.42
N GLN A 38 10.45 -0.98 -7.46
CA GLN A 38 9.06 -0.54 -7.34
C GLN A 38 8.22 -1.52 -6.50
N SER A 39 8.44 -2.82 -6.65
CA SER A 39 7.72 -3.84 -5.87
C SER A 39 8.05 -3.83 -4.37
N LEU A 40 9.26 -3.38 -4.02
CA LEU A 40 9.72 -3.22 -2.64
C LEU A 40 9.07 -2.03 -1.93
N ILE A 41 8.67 -1.00 -2.68
CA ILE A 41 7.94 0.15 -2.13
C ILE A 41 6.47 -0.25 -1.99
N LYS A 42 6.20 -1.16 -1.06
CA LYS A 42 4.86 -1.28 -0.49
C LYS A 42 4.65 -0.06 0.37
N ILE A 43 3.98 0.94 -0.19
CA ILE A 43 3.31 1.98 0.61
C ILE A 43 2.18 1.24 1.33
N GLU A 44 2.52 0.54 2.42
CA GLU A 44 1.54 0.15 3.41
C GLU A 44 1.04 1.47 3.98
N ALA A 45 -0.06 1.97 3.42
CA ALA A 45 -0.80 3.05 4.06
C ALA A 45 -0.93 2.64 5.53
N PRO A 46 -0.56 3.51 6.49
CA PRO A 46 -0.59 3.14 7.89
C PRO A 46 -1.99 2.60 8.15
N LYS A 47 -2.09 1.30 8.46
CA LYS A 47 -3.36 0.69 8.79
C LYS A 47 -3.85 1.48 9.99
N LYS A 48 -4.82 2.36 9.77
CA LYS A 48 -5.40 3.20 10.80
C LYS A 48 -6.01 2.22 11.78
N ASP A 49 -5.37 2.08 12.94
CA ASP A 49 -5.85 1.21 14.00
C ASP A 49 -7.10 1.87 14.58
N LEU A 50 -8.26 1.39 14.15
CA LEU A 50 -9.55 1.93 14.56
C LEU A 50 -9.94 1.42 15.97
N GLY A 51 -9.16 0.51 16.56
CA GLY A 51 -9.45 -0.09 17.88
C GLY A 51 -10.48 -1.21 17.79
N GLU A 52 -10.98 -1.64 18.94
CA GLU A 52 -11.94 -2.73 19.04
C GLU A 52 -13.32 -2.35 18.48
N LYS A 53 -14.05 -3.35 17.97
CA LYS A 53 -15.43 -3.19 17.50
C LYS A 53 -16.38 -3.09 18.69
N VAL A 54 -17.21 -2.06 18.68
CA VAL A 54 -18.14 -1.77 19.79
C VAL A 54 -19.54 -1.47 19.26
N ILE A 55 -20.55 -1.85 20.05
CA ILE A 55 -21.95 -1.58 19.76
C ILE A 55 -22.46 -0.61 20.80
N ILE A 56 -23.05 0.49 20.35
CA ILE A 56 -23.57 1.55 21.21
C ILE A 56 -25.09 1.48 21.15
N HIS A 57 -25.69 1.21 22.30
CA HIS A 57 -27.13 1.20 22.48
C HIS A 57 -27.58 2.58 22.93
N LEU A 58 -28.30 3.30 22.07
CA LEU A 58 -28.85 4.60 22.42
C LEU A 58 -30.12 4.45 23.27
N PRO A 59 -30.42 5.41 24.15
CA PRO A 59 -31.65 5.43 24.93
C PRO A 59 -32.92 5.51 24.06
N THR A 60 -32.78 5.90 22.78
CA THR A 60 -33.85 5.90 21.78
C THR A 60 -34.16 4.51 21.21
N GLY A 61 -33.43 3.47 21.61
CA GLY A 61 -33.58 2.10 21.11
C GLY A 61 -32.74 1.78 19.87
N ASN A 62 -32.10 2.78 19.26
CA ASN A 62 -31.21 2.60 18.11
C ASN A 62 -29.87 1.98 18.51
N GLN A 63 -29.30 1.16 17.63
CA GLN A 63 -27.99 0.53 17.81
C GLN A 63 -27.01 1.06 16.77
N ILE A 64 -25.82 1.47 17.22
CA ILE A 64 -24.74 1.95 16.35
C ILE A 64 -23.55 1.01 16.45
N PHE A 65 -23.12 0.50 15.30
CA PHE A 65 -21.96 -0.37 15.16
C PHE A 65 -20.76 0.51 14.78
N THR A 66 -19.76 0.59 15.65
CA THR A 66 -18.60 1.45 15.43
C THR A 66 -17.34 0.85 16.05
N TYR A 67 -16.24 1.60 16.02
CA TYR A 67 -14.96 1.25 16.62
C TYR A 67 -14.64 2.19 17.79
N GLU A 68 -13.90 1.69 18.76
CA GLU A 68 -13.56 2.38 20.00
C GLU A 68 -12.83 3.71 19.76
N ASN A 69 -11.84 3.76 18.87
CA ASN A 69 -11.07 4.99 18.63
C ASN A 69 -11.87 6.09 17.93
N LEU A 70 -13.08 5.79 17.44
CA LEU A 70 -14.00 6.78 16.89
C LEU A 70 -14.92 7.37 17.96
N ILE A 71 -14.86 6.89 19.20
CA ILE A 71 -15.62 7.41 20.34
C ILE A 71 -14.72 8.35 21.14
N VAL A 72 -15.15 9.58 21.34
CA VAL A 72 -14.42 10.61 22.08
C VAL A 72 -15.32 11.15 23.19
N ASN A 73 -14.77 11.26 24.40
CA ASN A 73 -15.43 11.93 25.51
C ASN A 73 -14.96 13.39 25.55
N GLU A 74 -15.86 14.31 25.23
CA GLU A 74 -15.61 15.75 25.33
C GLU A 74 -16.64 16.35 26.29
N ASP A 75 -16.17 17.07 27.31
CA ASP A 75 -17.00 17.77 28.29
C ASP A 75 -18.04 16.90 29.01
N GLY A 76 -17.69 15.63 29.29
CA GLY A 76 -18.59 14.68 29.97
C GLY A 76 -19.69 14.10 29.08
N LYS A 77 -19.64 14.40 27.77
CA LYS A 77 -20.54 13.89 26.74
C LYS A 77 -19.80 12.94 25.81
N LEU A 78 -20.49 11.87 25.42
CA LEU A 78 -19.93 10.86 24.53
C LEU A 78 -20.27 11.23 23.09
N PHE A 79 -19.26 11.35 22.23
CA PHE A 79 -19.43 11.63 20.81
C PHE A 79 -18.79 10.54 19.96
N TYR A 80 -19.43 10.19 18.85
CA TYR A 80 -18.81 9.45 17.77
C TYR A 80 -18.30 10.44 16.72
N LYS A 81 -17.01 10.40 16.41
CA LYS A 81 -16.36 11.20 15.37
C LYS A 81 -15.87 10.29 14.24
N GLY A 82 -16.73 10.06 13.25
CA GLY A 82 -16.34 9.45 11.99
C GLY A 82 -15.67 10.46 11.05
N GLU A 83 -15.12 9.99 9.93
CA GLU A 83 -14.38 10.87 9.00
C GLU A 83 -15.24 11.98 8.35
N ARG A 84 -16.56 11.78 8.29
CA ARG A 84 -17.50 12.73 7.67
C ARG A 84 -18.58 13.25 8.61
N ASN A 85 -18.83 12.54 9.72
CA ASN A 85 -19.99 12.75 10.57
C ASN A 85 -19.59 12.71 12.05
N THR A 86 -20.12 13.65 12.84
CA THR A 86 -20.08 13.60 14.30
C THR A 86 -21.49 13.32 14.82
N LEU A 87 -21.64 12.33 15.71
CA LEU A 87 -22.91 11.96 16.34
C LEU A 87 -22.77 12.09 17.85
N GLU A 88 -23.74 12.73 18.50
CA GLU A 88 -23.82 12.73 19.95
C GLU A 88 -24.44 11.40 20.43
N LEU A 89 -23.75 10.74 21.36
CA LEU A 89 -24.09 9.44 21.92
C LEU A 89 -24.33 9.51 23.43
N THR A 90 -24.52 10.72 23.96
CA THR A 90 -24.75 10.99 25.38
C THR A 90 -25.91 10.15 25.90
N GLY A 91 -25.66 9.37 26.96
CA GLY A 91 -26.65 8.48 27.57
C GLY A 91 -26.77 7.08 26.94
N GLY A 92 -25.95 6.75 25.94
CA GLY A 92 -25.85 5.40 25.39
C GLY A 92 -24.95 4.47 26.22
N VAL A 93 -25.24 3.16 26.18
CA VAL A 93 -24.39 2.12 26.79
C VAL A 93 -23.49 1.52 25.71
N VAL A 94 -22.18 1.56 25.95
CA VAL A 94 -21.18 0.94 25.06
C VAL A 94 -20.99 -0.51 25.48
N ILE A 95 -21.23 -1.45 24.56
CA ILE A 95 -21.01 -2.88 24.76
C ILE A 95 -19.94 -3.35 23.79
N TYR A 96 -18.85 -3.85 24.35
CA TYR A 96 -17.78 -4.53 23.63
C TYR A 96 -18.26 -5.93 23.24
N LYS A 97 -18.28 -6.22 21.94
CA LYS A 97 -18.62 -7.55 21.42
C LYS A 97 -17.69 -7.89 20.29
N ASP A 98 -17.12 -9.09 20.36
CA ASP A 98 -16.58 -9.76 19.18
C ASP A 98 -17.73 -10.04 18.21
N TRP A 99 -17.77 -9.29 17.11
CA TRP A 99 -18.67 -9.62 16.01
C TRP A 99 -18.11 -10.90 15.36
N LYS A 100 -18.52 -12.07 15.87
CA LYS A 100 -18.40 -13.32 15.11
C LYS A 100 -19.40 -13.27 13.96
N GLU A 101 -18.88 -13.49 12.76
CA GLU A 101 -19.66 -13.68 11.52
C GLU A 101 -20.75 -14.75 11.68
#